data_AF-A0AA35TEH5-F1
#
_entry.id   AF-A0AA35TEH5-F1
#
_cell.length_a   1.000
_cell.length_b   1.000
_cell.length_c   1.000
_cell.angle_alpha   90.00
_cell.angle_beta   90.00
_cell.angle_gamma   90.00
#
_symmetry.space_group_name_H-M   'P 1'
#
loop_
_entity.id
_entity.type
_entity.pdbx_description
1 polymer ?
#
loop_
_entity_poly.entity_id
_entity_poly.type
_entity_poly.pdbx_seq_one_letter_code
_entity_poly.pdbx_strand_id
1 'polypeptide(L)'
;MGAASSKQKTKDPNDISLSLRGLYGYQNVVIHTAQVLGSGSYGNVVKARLDKMPCAAKILHRVIVDSQDPGLSDFISRFEQECQILRDLKHPNIVQFLGVVQDP
;
A
#
# COMPACT_ATOMS: atom_id res chain seq x y z
N MET A 1 -2.93 -27.96 35.97
CA MET A 1 -3.59 -28.21 34.68
C MET A 1 -3.83 -26.83 34.04
N GLY A 2 -2.88 -26.25 33.32
CA GLY A 2 -2.49 -26.64 31.96
C GLY A 2 -3.10 -25.64 30.97
N ALA A 3 -2.75 -24.36 31.07
CA ALA A 3 -3.23 -23.32 30.16
C ALA A 3 -2.55 -23.49 28.79
N ALA A 4 -3.36 -23.76 27.76
CA ALA A 4 -2.91 -23.88 26.38
C ALA A 4 -2.39 -22.53 25.88
N SER A 5 -1.08 -22.46 25.66
CA SER A 5 -0.43 -21.33 25.01
C SER A 5 -0.74 -21.38 23.51
N SER A 6 -1.71 -20.56 23.09
CA SER A 6 -2.04 -20.38 21.66
C SER A 6 -0.89 -19.66 20.96
N LYS A 7 -0.18 -20.43 20.13
CA LYS A 7 0.95 -19.98 19.29
C LYS A 7 0.59 -18.71 18.51
N GLN A 8 1.26 -17.61 18.84
CA GLN A 8 1.25 -16.40 18.01
C GLN A 8 1.95 -16.73 16.69
N LYS A 9 1.16 -16.70 15.60
CA LYS A 9 1.62 -16.90 14.23
C LYS A 9 2.62 -15.77 13.91
N THR A 10 3.84 -16.19 13.59
CA THR A 10 5.03 -15.38 13.28
C THR A 10 4.69 -14.22 12.35
N LYS A 11 4.90 -12.98 12.83
CA LYS A 11 4.86 -11.76 12.02
C LYS A 11 6.17 -11.70 11.25
N ASP A 12 6.11 -11.69 9.93
CA ASP A 12 7.30 -11.57 9.10
C ASP A 12 7.98 -10.21 9.38
N PRO A 13 9.30 -10.16 9.56
CA PRO A 13 10.02 -8.96 10.01
C PRO A 13 10.01 -7.79 9.02
N ASN A 14 9.45 -7.97 7.82
CA ASN A 14 9.41 -6.96 6.75
C ASN A 14 8.00 -6.37 6.51
N ASP A 15 7.03 -6.69 7.37
CA ASP A 15 5.69 -6.11 7.29
C ASP A 15 5.72 -4.65 7.79
N ILE A 16 5.36 -3.72 6.91
CA ILE A 16 5.25 -2.30 7.26
C ILE A 16 3.86 -2.07 7.86
N SER A 17 3.81 -1.62 9.11
CA SER A 17 2.56 -1.23 9.78
C SER A 17 2.54 0.28 9.98
N LEU A 18 1.58 0.97 9.36
CA LEU A 18 1.45 2.43 9.45
C LEU A 18 0.05 2.80 9.94
N SER A 19 -0.02 3.84 10.77
CA SER A 19 -1.28 4.45 11.17
C SER A 19 -1.61 5.58 10.20
N LEU A 20 -2.61 5.36 9.33
CA LEU A 20 -3.04 6.39 8.41
C LEU A 20 -4.01 7.33 9.11
N ARG A 21 -3.77 8.65 9.01
CA ARG A 21 -4.82 9.64 9.20
C ARG A 21 -5.31 10.07 7.83
N GLY A 22 -6.26 9.30 7.27
CA GLY A 22 -6.78 9.53 5.92
C GLY A 22 -8.31 9.48 5.85
N LEU A 23 -8.86 10.18 4.85
CA LEU A 23 -10.26 10.53 4.52
C LEU A 23 -11.39 9.54 4.84
N TYR A 24 -11.09 8.28 5.10
CA TYR A 24 -12.04 7.19 5.31
C TYR A 24 -12.02 6.60 6.73
N GLY A 25 -11.25 7.18 7.66
CA GLY A 25 -11.23 6.77 9.07
C GLY A 25 -10.51 5.46 9.35
N TYR A 26 -9.72 4.95 8.39
CA TYR A 26 -8.90 3.76 8.58
C TYR A 26 -7.75 4.03 9.55
N GLN A 27 -7.52 3.12 10.48
CA GLN A 27 -6.56 3.37 11.56
C GLN A 27 -5.25 2.61 11.38
N ASN A 28 -5.27 1.45 10.72
CA ASN A 28 -4.08 0.62 10.58
C ASN A 28 -3.97 0.04 9.17
N VAL A 29 -2.86 0.31 8.49
CA VAL A 29 -2.49 -0.41 7.27
C VAL A 29 -1.32 -1.34 7.55
N VAL A 30 -1.41 -2.57 7.07
CA VAL A 30 -0.33 -3.55 7.07
C VAL A 30 0.00 -3.89 5.63
N ILE A 31 1.24 -3.71 5.23
CA ILE A 31 1.73 -3.99 3.88
C ILE A 31 2.68 -5.18 3.95
N HIS A 32 2.31 -6.28 3.30
CA HIS A 32 3.10 -7.51 3.26
C HIS A 32 4.05 -7.49 2.07
N THR A 33 5.18 -6.80 2.23
CA THR A 33 6.16 -6.55 1.15
C THR A 33 6.68 -7.82 0.47
N ALA A 34 6.74 -8.94 1.19
CA ALA A 34 7.16 -10.24 0.66
C ALA A 34 6.08 -10.96 -0.18
N GLN A 35 4.80 -10.57 -0.06
CA GLN A 35 3.68 -11.24 -0.73
C GLN A 35 3.28 -10.47 -2.00
N VAL A 36 4.10 -10.59 -3.04
CA VAL A 36 3.86 -9.95 -4.34
C VAL A 36 2.67 -10.59 -5.06
N LEU A 37 1.73 -9.76 -5.47
CA LEU A 37 0.57 -10.10 -6.30
C LEU A 37 0.84 -9.82 -7.78
N GLY A 38 1.73 -8.86 -8.08
CA GLY A 38 2.17 -8.54 -9.43
C GLY A 38 3.36 -7.60 -9.45
N SER A 39 4.13 -7.62 -10.55
CA SER A 39 5.33 -6.80 -10.73
C SER A 39 5.27 -6.09 -12.08
N GLY A 40 5.77 -4.86 -12.13
CA GLY A 40 5.86 -4.06 -13.35
C GLY A 40 7.03 -3.10 -13.31
N SER A 41 7.22 -2.35 -14.39
CA SER A 41 8.31 -1.38 -14.54
C SER A 41 8.32 -0.31 -13.44
N TYR A 42 7.14 0.10 -12.99
CA TYR A 42 6.96 1.19 -12.04
C TYR A 42 6.97 0.76 -10.57
N GLY A 43 6.90 -0.54 -10.30
CA GLY A 43 6.66 -1.00 -8.94
C GLY A 43 6.10 -2.41 -8.83
N ASN A 44 5.88 -2.82 -7.59
CA ASN A 44 5.26 -4.08 -7.22
C ASN A 44 3.90 -3.83 -6.57
N VAL A 45 2.93 -4.67 -6.91
CA VAL A 45 1.67 -4.78 -6.18
C VAL A 45 1.82 -5.91 -5.19
N VAL A 46 1.65 -5.63 -3.90
CA VAL A 46 1.75 -6.61 -2.83
C VAL A 46 0.43 -6.73 -2.08
N LYS A 47 0.28 -7.82 -1.34
CA LYS A 47 -0.86 -8.00 -0.44
C LYS A 47 -0.79 -6.99 0.70
N ALA A 48 -1.92 -6.40 1.02
CA ALA A 48 -2.05 -5.50 2.15
C ALA A 48 -3.36 -5.77 2.91
N ARG A 49 -3.46 -5.17 4.10
CA ARG A 49 -4.67 -5.19 4.90
C ARG A 49 -4.89 -3.81 5.48
N LEU A 50 -6.07 -3.27 5.26
CA LEU A 50 -6.53 -2.02 5.86
C LEU A 50 -7.55 -2.35 6.94
N ASP A 51 -7.14 -2.22 8.20
CA ASP A 51 -7.81 -2.76 9.39
C ASP A 51 -8.14 -4.27 9.24
N LYS A 52 -9.38 -4.60 8.85
CA LYS A 52 -9.84 -5.98 8.59
C LYS A 52 -10.10 -6.27 7.10
N MET A 53 -9.99 -5.26 6.24
CA MET A 53 -10.27 -5.36 4.82
C MET A 53 -9.00 -5.81 4.07
N PRO A 54 -9.03 -6.94 3.34
CA PRO A 54 -7.93 -7.30 2.46
C PRO A 54 -7.85 -6.31 1.30
N CYS A 55 -6.64 -5.85 0.98
CA CYS A 55 -6.40 -4.89 -0.10
C CYS A 55 -5.09 -5.21 -0.85
N ALA A 56 -4.85 -4.45 -1.91
CA ALA A 56 -3.59 -4.48 -2.66
C ALA A 56 -2.88 -3.13 -2.49
N ALA A 57 -1.58 -3.15 -2.24
CA ALA A 57 -0.76 -1.96 -2.15
C ALA A 57 0.22 -1.92 -3.33
N LYS A 58 0.20 -0.83 -4.11
CA LYS A 58 1.16 -0.57 -5.18
C LYS A 58 2.36 0.18 -4.57
N ILE A 59 3.49 -0.48 -4.49
CA ILE A 59 4.77 0.06 -4.01
C ILE A 59 5.59 0.50 -5.21
N LEU A 60 5.90 1.79 -5.28
CA LEU A 60 6.77 2.34 -6.33
C LEU A 60 8.23 1.98 -6.07
N HIS A 61 9.00 1.73 -7.12
CA HIS A 61 10.45 1.49 -6.98
C HIS A 61 11.15 2.76 -6.46
N ARG A 62 12.05 2.62 -5.48
CA ARG A 62 12.80 3.76 -4.89
C ARG A 62 13.54 4.60 -5.93
N VAL A 63 14.11 3.97 -6.96
CA VAL A 63 14.79 4.68 -8.06
C VAL A 63 13.89 5.69 -8.77
N ILE A 64 12.57 5.50 -8.76
CA ILE A 64 11.61 6.42 -9.37
C ILE A 64 11.29 7.57 -8.41
N VAL A 65 11.24 7.30 -7.10
CA VAL A 65 10.88 8.26 -6.06
C VAL A 65 12.04 9.19 -5.70
N ASP A 66 13.25 8.64 -5.58
CA ASP A 66 14.43 9.36 -5.09
C ASP A 66 15.22 10.07 -6.20
N SER A 67 14.81 9.89 -7.46
CA SER A 67 15.56 10.43 -8.59
C SER A 67 15.37 11.92 -8.76
N GLN A 68 16.49 12.62 -9.01
CA GLN A 68 16.52 14.01 -9.45
C GLN A 68 16.42 14.14 -10.97
N ASP A 69 16.20 13.03 -11.68
CA ASP A 69 15.98 13.02 -13.13
C ASP A 69 14.63 13.69 -13.44
N PRO A 70 14.61 14.76 -14.27
CA PRO A 70 13.39 15.43 -14.69
C PRO A 70 12.33 14.48 -15.29
N GLY A 71 12.75 13.42 -15.98
CA GLY A 71 11.84 12.44 -16.57
C GLY A 71 11.12 11.57 -15.52
N LEU A 72 11.71 11.41 -14.33
CA LEU A 72 11.13 10.65 -13.21
C LEU A 72 10.34 11.55 -12.27
N SER A 73 10.65 12.85 -12.16
CA SER A 73 9.78 13.80 -11.45
C SER A 73 8.41 13.93 -12.13
N ASP A 74 8.36 13.89 -13.47
CA ASP A 74 7.11 13.86 -14.23
C ASP A 74 6.27 12.62 -13.91
N PHE A 75 6.93 11.50 -13.58
CA PHE A 75 6.23 10.27 -13.22
C PHE A 75 5.49 10.40 -11.89
N ILE A 76 6.12 10.99 -10.87
CA ILE A 76 5.47 11.18 -9.56
C ILE A 76 4.26 12.11 -9.72
N SER A 77 4.38 13.19 -10.50
CA SER A 77 3.24 14.06 -10.81
C SER A 77 2.08 13.30 -11.48
N ARG A 78 2.38 12.44 -12.47
CA ARG A 78 1.36 11.60 -13.12
C ARG A 78 0.72 10.60 -12.15
N PHE A 79 1.51 10.01 -11.27
CA PHE A 79 1.01 9.11 -10.23
C PHE A 79 0.06 9.84 -9.26
N GLU A 80 0.39 11.06 -8.86
CA GLU A 80 -0.50 11.88 -8.04
C GLU A 80 -1.80 12.24 -8.78
N GLN A 81 -1.72 12.57 -10.06
CA GLN A 81 -2.90 12.81 -10.90
C GLN A 81 -3.79 11.57 -11.01
N GLU A 82 -3.21 10.39 -11.25
CA GLU A 82 -3.95 9.11 -11.23
C GLU A 82 -4.66 8.91 -9.89
N CYS A 83 -3.98 9.18 -8.77
CA CYS A 83 -4.58 9.07 -7.44
C CYS A 83 -5.71 10.06 -7.21
N GLN A 84 -5.63 11.28 -7.74
CA GLN A 84 -6.71 12.27 -7.68
C GLN A 84 -7.95 11.79 -8.45
N ILE A 85 -7.76 11.30 -9.68
CA ILE A 85 -8.86 10.76 -10.49
C ILE A 85 -9.52 9.56 -9.79
N LEU A 86 -8.71 8.63 -9.28
CA LEU A 86 -9.22 7.43 -8.63
C LEU A 86 -9.87 7.71 -7.27
N ARG A 87 -9.52 8.81 -6.59
CA ARG A 87 -10.13 9.21 -5.32
C ARG A 87 -11.61 9.52 -5.45
N ASP A 88 -12.01 10.15 -6.55
CA ASP A 88 -13.38 10.58 -6.79
C ASP A 88 -14.22 9.49 -7.45
N LEU A 89 -13.57 8.49 -8.04
CA LEU A 89 -14.21 7.40 -8.74
C LEU A 89 -14.70 6.33 -7.75
N LYS A 90 -16.02 6.22 -7.59
CA LYS A 90 -16.69 5.22 -6.74
C LYS A 90 -17.70 4.43 -7.55
N HIS A 91 -17.34 3.20 -7.91
CA HIS A 91 -18.18 2.34 -8.74
C HIS A 91 -17.95 0.86 -8.42
N PRO A 92 -19.01 0.02 -8.36
CA PRO A 92 -18.90 -1.39 -7.95
C PRO A 92 -18.02 -2.25 -8.87
N ASN A 93 -17.84 -1.85 -10.13
CA ASN A 93 -17.05 -2.59 -11.13
C ASN A 93 -15.66 -1.99 -11.38
N ILE A 94 -15.22 -1.03 -10.57
CA ILE A 94 -13.89 -0.43 -10.70
C ILE A 94 -13.17 -0.59 -9.36
N VAL A 95 -11.88 -0.89 -9.40
CA VAL A 95 -11.07 -1.06 -8.19
C VAL A 95 -11.04 0.27 -7.43
N GLN A 96 -11.63 0.27 -6.23
CA GLN A 96 -11.70 1.45 -5.40
C GLN A 96 -10.32 1.84 -4.87
N PHE A 97 -9.91 3.07 -5.14
CA PHE A 97 -8.75 3.65 -4.50
C PHE A 97 -9.10 4.05 -3.05
N LEU A 98 -8.25 3.62 -2.12
CA LEU A 98 -8.43 3.81 -0.67
C LEU A 98 -7.54 4.92 -0.11
N GLY A 99 -6.36 5.15 -0.69
CA GLY A 99 -5.41 6.15 -0.23
C GLY A 99 -3.99 5.93 -0.74
N VAL A 100 -3.11 6.86 -0.38
CA VAL A 100 -1.66 6.82 -0.62
C VAL A 100 -0.97 6.95 0.73
N VAL A 101 0.20 6.31 0.83
CA VAL A 101 1.08 6.42 1.98
C VAL A 101 2.48 6.72 1.46
N GLN A 102 3.17 7.66 2.10
CA GLN A 102 4.57 7.92 1.87
C GLN A 102 5.36 7.35 3.05
N ASP A 103 6.49 6.70 2.74
CA ASP A 103 7.48 6.32 3.78
C ASP A 103 7.90 7.62 4.50
N PRO A 104 7.95 7.66 5.85
CA PRO A 104 8.37 8.84 6.61
C PRO A 104 9.75 9.39 6.23
#